data_AF-A0A7C4TR52-F1
#
_entry.id   AF-A0A7C4TR52-F1
#
_cell.length_a   1.000
_cell.length_b   1.000
_cell.length_c   1.000
_cell.angle_alpha   90.00
_cell.angle_beta   90.00
_cell.angle_gamma   90.00
#
_symmetry.space_group_name_H-M   'P 1'
#
loop_
_entity.id
_entity.type
_entity.pdbx_description
1 polymer ?
#
loop_
_entity_poly.entity_id
_entity_poly.type
_entity_poly.pdbx_seq_one_letter_code
_entity_poly.pdbx_strand_id
1 'polypeptide(L)' 'MDVEELIVLSIAIFIILCFIFVESTEVFLVLLLLCLLASFELAGFFIPKEAKSVLKSMIYLLLIAFIFIVVKKALEVLK' A
#
# COMPACT_ATOMS: atom_id res chain seq x y z
N MET A 1 -23.48 -7.20 5.37
CA MET A 1 -22.29 -6.43 5.02
C MET A 1 -21.91 -6.83 3.62
N ASP A 2 -21.97 -5.86 2.72
CA ASP A 2 -21.56 -6.08 1.34
C ASP A 2 -20.05 -6.26 1.24
N VAL A 3 -19.60 -6.86 0.15
CA VAL A 3 -18.17 -7.13 -0.08
C VAL A 3 -17.38 -5.83 -0.09
N GLU A 4 -17.95 -4.76 -0.65
CA GLU A 4 -17.35 -3.42 -0.64
C GLU A 4 -17.16 -2.88 0.78
N GLU A 5 -18.17 -2.99 1.65
CA GLU A 5 -18.05 -2.57 3.05
C GLU A 5 -16.99 -3.38 3.80
N LEU A 6 -16.89 -4.68 3.51
CA LEU A 6 -15.90 -5.54 4.12
C LEU A 6 -14.47 -5.16 3.68
N ILE A 7 -14.28 -4.82 2.41
CA ILE A 7 -13.01 -4.33 1.88
C ILE A 7 -12.63 -3.02 2.56
N VAL A 8 -13.54 -2.05 2.62
CA VAL A 8 -13.30 -0.75 3.26
C VAL A 8 -12.95 -0.93 4.74
N LEU A 9 -13.69 -1.78 5.45
CA LEU A 9 -13.44 -2.07 6.86
C LEU A 9 -12.07 -2.74 7.07
N SER A 10 -11.72 -3.70 6.21
CA SER A 10 -10.42 -4.37 6.29
C SER A 10 -9.25 -3.41 6.10
N ILE A 11 -9.35 -2.48 5.14
CA ILE A 11 -8.35 -1.44 4.90
C ILE A 11 -8.28 -0.51 6.11
N ALA A 12 -9.41 -0.07 6.64
CA ALA A 12 -9.45 0.83 7.80
C ALA A 12 -8.80 0.21 9.04
N ILE A 13 -9.14 -1.04 9.36
CA ILE A 13 -8.51 -1.79 10.46
C ILE A 13 -7.01 -1.90 10.24
N PHE A 14 -6.57 -2.16 9.00
CA PHE A 14 -5.15 -2.27 8.68
C PHE A 14 -4.40 -0.95 8.87
N ILE A 15 -4.98 0.17 8.43
CA ILE A 15 -4.40 1.50 8.62
C ILE A 15 -4.23 1.79 10.12
N ILE A 16 -5.24 1.49 10.92
CA ILE A 16 -5.20 1.68 12.38
C ILE A 16 -4.11 0.81 13.00
N LEU A 17 -4.00 -0.46 12.60
CA LEU A 17 -2.93 -1.34 13.06
C LEU A 17 -1.54 -0.80 12.70
N CYS A 18 -1.32 -0.42 11.44
CA CYS A 18 -0.05 0.19 11.03
C CYS A 18 0.28 1.44 11.86
N PHE A 19 -0.71 2.26 12.19
CA PHE A 19 -0.52 3.47 13.00
C PHE A 19 -0.14 3.14 14.45
N ILE A 20 -0.78 2.14 15.05
CA ILE A 20 -0.49 1.72 16.44
C ILE A 20 0.91 1.09 16.56
N PHE A 21 1.32 0.30 15.56
CA PHE A 21 2.58 -0.43 15.61
C PHE A 21 3.81 0.40 15.27
N VAL A 22 3.65 1.64 14.79
CA VAL A 22 4.75 2.41 14.24
C VAL A 22 4.77 3.84 14.79
N GLU A 23 5.82 4.17 15.54
CA GLU A 23 6.02 5.50 16.11
C GLU A 23 6.46 6.55 15.07
N SER A 24 7.13 6.14 13.99
CA SER A 24 7.58 7.04 12.92
C SER A 24 6.59 7.09 11.76
N THR A 25 6.13 8.30 11.41
CA THR A 25 5.25 8.55 10.26
C THR A 25 5.81 7.99 8.96
N GLU A 26 7.13 7.96 8.81
CA GLU A 26 7.78 7.47 7.58
C GLU A 26 7.73 5.95 7.50
N VAL A 27 8.04 5.27 8.61
CA VAL A 27 7.96 3.81 8.70
C VAL A 27 6.50 3.37 8.52
N PHE A 28 5.55 4.17 9.03
CA PHE A 28 4.12 3.94 8.84
C PHE A 28 3.75 3.99 7.36
N LEU A 29 4.18 5.03 6.63
CA LEU A 29 3.90 5.16 5.19
C LEU A 29 4.52 4.03 4.37
N VAL A 30 5.75 3.61 4.71
CA VAL A 30 6.44 2.49 4.06
C VAL A 30 5.69 1.17 4.29
N LEU A 31 5.29 0.88 5.53
CA LEU A 31 4.51 -0.31 5.85
C LEU A 31 3.15 -0.31 5.15
N LEU A 32 2.45 0.81 5.19
CA LEU A 32 1.16 1.00 4.53
C LEU A 32 1.27 0.74 3.03
N LEU A 33 2.27 1.31 2.36
CA LEU A 33 2.53 1.09 0.94
C LEU A 33 2.84 -0.37 0.61
N LEU A 34 3.67 -1.04 1.42
CA LEU A 34 3.97 -2.46 1.24
C LEU A 34 2.73 -3.34 1.37
N CYS A 35 1.91 -3.11 2.39
CA CYS A 35 0.68 -3.84 2.58
C CYS A 35 -0.29 -3.62 1.41
N LEU A 36 -0.43 -2.38 0.94
CA LEU A 36 -1.31 -2.06 -0.18
C LEU A 36 -0.81 -2.68 -1.50
N LEU A 37 0.51 -2.72 -1.71
CA LEU A 37 1.13 -3.46 -2.82
C LEU A 37 0.82 -4.96 -2.75
N ALA A 38 0.99 -5.57 -1.58
CA ALA A 38 0.72 -6.99 -1.37
C ALA A 38 -0.76 -7.31 -1.60
N SER A 39 -1.67 -6.47 -1.10
CA SER A 39 -3.11 -6.60 -1.33
C SER A 39 -3.45 -6.51 -2.83
N PHE A 40 -2.83 -5.59 -3.58
CA PHE A 40 -3.05 -5.50 -5.02
C PHE A 40 -2.46 -6.70 -5.79
N GLU A 41 -1.30 -7.21 -5.40
CA GLU A 41 -0.73 -8.40 -6.02
C GLU A 41 -1.64 -9.62 -5.81
N LEU A 42 -2.15 -9.79 -4.60
CA LEU A 42 -3.14 -10.81 -4.28
C LEU A 42 -4.44 -10.60 -5.07
N ALA A 43 -4.96 -9.37 -5.13
CA ALA A 43 -6.15 -9.04 -5.92
C ALA A 43 -5.95 -9.34 -7.42
N GLY A 44 -4.74 -9.13 -7.95
CA GLY A 44 -4.38 -9.43 -9.34
C GLY A 44 -4.40 -10.91 -9.71
N PHE A 45 -4.43 -11.80 -8.71
CA PHE A 45 -4.67 -13.23 -8.90
C PHE A 45 -6.16 -13.55 -9.11
N PHE A 46 -7.06 -12.79 -8.49
CA PHE A 46 -8.51 -13.01 -8.54
C PHE A 46 -9.24 -12.19 -9.63
N ILE A 47 -8.62 -11.12 -10.14
CA ILE A 47 -9.23 -10.19 -11.10
C ILE A 47 -9.11 -10.70 -12.56
N PRO A 48 -10.16 -10.51 -13.40
CA PRO A 48 -10.14 -10.90 -14.82
C PRO A 48 -9.09 -10.13 -15.64
N LYS A 49 -8.67 -10.73 -16.76
CA LYS A 49 -7.56 -10.21 -17.58
C LYS A 49 -7.79 -8.79 -18.09
N GLU A 50 -9.03 -8.36 -18.33
CA GLU A 50 -9.31 -6.99 -18.80
C GLU A 50 -8.94 -5.93 -17.75
N ALA A 51 -9.29 -6.16 -16.48
CA ALA A 51 -9.04 -5.25 -15.37
C ALA A 51 -7.59 -5.33 -14.85
N LYS A 52 -6.82 -6.33 -15.28
CA LYS A 52 -5.43 -6.52 -14.86
C LYS A 52 -4.49 -5.40 -15.33
N SER A 53 -4.79 -4.75 -16.46
CA SER A 53 -4.00 -3.61 -16.97
C SER A 53 -4.10 -2.36 -16.07
N VAL A 54 -5.31 -2.08 -15.58
CA VAL A 54 -5.60 -0.97 -14.67
C VAL A 54 -4.94 -1.21 -13.31
N LEU A 55 -5.07 -2.44 -12.79
CA LEU A 55 -4.43 -2.83 -11.54
C LEU A 55 -2.89 -2.70 -11.62
N LYS A 56 -2.29 -3.13 -12.74
CA LYS A 56 -0.85 -3.00 -12.95
C LYS A 56 -0.42 -1.53 -12.94
N SER A 57 -1.21 -0.65 -13.54
CA SER A 57 -0.96 0.80 -13.54
C SER A 57 -1.03 1.40 -12.12
N MET A 58 -2.00 0.96 -11.30
CA MET A 58 -2.09 1.35 -9.88
C MET A 58 -0.88 0.88 -9.07
N ILE A 59 -0.42 -0.36 -9.27
CA ILE A 59 0.78 -0.89 -8.62
C ILE A 59 2.02 -0.06 -8.98
N TYR A 60 2.18 0.32 -10.26
CA TYR A 60 3.28 1.18 -10.69
C TYR A 60 3.25 2.57 -10.04
N LEU A 61 2.07 3.19 -9.93
CA LEU A 61 1.93 4.47 -9.22
C LEU A 61 2.32 4.36 -7.75
N LEU A 62 1.90 3.29 -7.07
CA LEU A 62 2.29 3.04 -5.69
C LEU A 62 3.80 2.82 -5.53
N LEU A 63 4.42 2.08 -6.45
CA LEU A 63 5.86 1.85 -6.46
C LEU A 63 6.65 3.16 -6.60
N ILE A 64 6.18 4.10 -7.42
CA ILE A 64 6.80 5.42 -7.55
C ILE A 64 6.73 6.17 -6.22
N ALA A 65 5.57 6.17 -5.56
CA ALA A 65 5.41 6.79 -4.24
C ALA A 65 6.32 6.12 -3.19
N PHE A 66 6.43 4.80 -3.21
CA PHE A 66 7.31 4.03 -2.33
C PHE A 66 8.78 4.42 -2.51
N ILE A 67 9.27 4.41 -3.75
CA ILE A 67 10.66 4.79 -4.05
C ILE A 67 10.94 6.22 -3.60
N PHE A 68 10.01 7.16 -3.83
CA PHE A 68 10.16 8.55 -3.43
C PHE A 68 10.36 8.69 -1.91
N ILE A 69 9.56 7.98 -1.11
CA ILE A 69 9.66 8.01 0.35
C ILE A 69 10.98 7.39 0.82
N VAL A 70 11.37 6.24 0.26
CA VAL A 70 12.62 5.56 0.59
C VAL A 70 13.83 6.44 0.26
N VAL A 71 13.86 7.04 -0.94
CA VAL A 71 14.95 7.94 -1.36
C VAL A 71 15.02 9.17 -0.47
N LYS A 72 13.88 9.81 -0.19
CA LYS A 72 13.83 10.96 0.72
C LYS A 72 14.43 10.59 2.08
N LYS A 73 14.06 9.43 2.62
CA LYS A 73 14.57 9.00 3.93
C LYS A 73 16.05 8.62 3.88
N ALA A 74 16.50 7.95 2.82
CA ALA A 74 17.91 7.61 2.65
C ALA A 74 18.80 8.86 2.60
N LEU A 75 18.35 9.93 1.92
CA LEU A 75 19.05 11.21 1.89
C LEU A 75 19.07 11.92 3.25
N GLU A 76 18.00 11.78 4.03
CA GLU A 76 17.91 12.33 5.38
C GLU A 76 18.87 11.63 6.36
N VAL A 77 19.04 10.31 6.22
CA VAL A 77 19.98 9.51 7.03
C VAL A 77 21.43 9.73 6.60
N LEU A 78 21.69 10.00 5.32
CA LEU A 78 23.04 10.26 4.80
C LEU A 78 23.61 11.65 5.16
N LYS A 79 22.76 12.57 5.65
CA LYS A 79 23.13 13.96 5.96
C LYS A 79 23.41 14.12 7.45
#